data_AF-A0A438MDY7-F1
#
_entry.id   AF-A0A438MDY7-F1
#
_cell.length_a   1.000
_cell.length_b   1.000
_cell.length_c   1.000
_cell.angle_alpha   90.00
_cell.angle_beta   90.00
_cell.angle_gamma   90.00
#
_symmetry.space_group_name_H-M   'P 1'
#
loop_
_entity.id
_entity.type
_entity.pdbx_description
1 polymer ?
#
loop_
_entity_poly.entity_id
_entity_poly.type
_entity_poly.pdbx_seq_one_letter_code
_entity_poly.pdbx_strand_id
1 'polypeptide(L)'
;MEALAVRLSHLDSQVEGAIRVVMFYDTLMRRRVDLPALARASAGLAECVAGIRLHGTGRVIRFSPDGREVSAPPAPASTTAPITLDEEEIGTVWLERPGTPSPLDEVVLDRLAIAAAAVVERYGPARTTMADPALVELVISSDSDEAARARALRLLGFAADLPVHVVAVRSQLPLDQVGGLICPARPVKAAPVADVGVILATTVDPARFPASVCAGIGAAESPDRSWREARTALRFTTPRRPVVHYDDLGSLALLAEIPQDASRDNTDVAAIARMAGTPEDLETLDAYCETGSLRRAADLLHLHHSSVARRLEQLGKTLGIDLTQPTGLIRARLALTAWRLLNA
;
A
#
# COMPACT_ATOMS: atom_id res chain seq x y z
N MET A 1 -8.43 44.61 -19.97
CA MET A 1 -9.59 43.75 -20.32
C MET A 1 -10.46 44.35 -21.42
N GLU A 2 -10.65 45.68 -21.48
CA GLU A 2 -11.48 46.32 -22.52
C GLU A 2 -10.96 46.15 -23.96
N ALA A 3 -9.64 46.14 -24.17
CA ALA A 3 -9.06 45.96 -25.51
C ALA A 3 -9.24 44.53 -26.09
N LEU A 4 -9.46 43.53 -25.22
CA LEU A 4 -9.84 42.17 -25.63
C LEU A 4 -11.35 42.08 -25.90
N ALA A 5 -12.19 42.74 -25.09
CA ALA A 5 -13.64 42.80 -25.29
C ALA A 5 -14.03 43.42 -26.65
N VAL A 6 -13.31 44.44 -27.12
CA VAL A 6 -13.54 45.08 -28.43
C VAL A 6 -13.07 44.22 -29.62
N ARG A 7 -12.13 43.29 -29.42
CA ARG A 7 -11.71 42.31 -30.46
C ARG A 7 -12.62 41.09 -30.54
N LEU A 8 -13.43 40.83 -29.51
CA LEU A 8 -14.37 39.72 -29.44
C LEU A 8 -15.73 40.06 -30.09
N SER A 9 -16.02 41.32 -30.43
CA SER A 9 -17.29 41.73 -31.05
C SER A 9 -17.49 41.30 -32.51
N HIS A 10 -16.48 40.62 -33.09
CA HIS A 10 -16.54 40.01 -34.42
C HIS A 10 -16.61 38.47 -34.37
N LEU A 11 -16.79 37.89 -33.19
CA LEU A 11 -16.87 36.45 -33.05
C LEU A 11 -18.27 35.91 -33.34
N ASP A 12 -18.31 34.74 -33.96
CA ASP A 12 -19.52 33.94 -34.10
C ASP A 12 -20.14 33.69 -32.71
N SER A 13 -21.48 33.70 -32.66
CA SER A 13 -22.30 33.36 -31.49
C SER A 13 -21.82 32.10 -30.75
N GLN A 14 -21.27 31.13 -31.48
CA GLN A 14 -20.71 29.91 -30.91
C GLN A 14 -19.43 30.16 -30.09
N VAL A 15 -18.55 31.06 -30.54
CA VAL A 15 -17.30 31.38 -29.83
C VAL A 15 -17.60 32.20 -28.58
N GLU A 16 -18.57 33.11 -28.64
CA GLU A 16 -19.03 33.81 -27.44
C GLU A 16 -19.62 32.82 -26.43
N GLY A 17 -20.41 31.85 -26.90
CA GLY A 17 -20.92 30.74 -26.08
C GLY A 17 -19.80 29.95 -25.41
N ALA A 18 -18.78 29.54 -26.16
CA ALA A 18 -17.64 28.80 -25.64
C ALA A 18 -16.89 29.59 -24.55
N ILE A 19 -16.63 30.89 -24.76
CA ILE A 19 -15.98 31.75 -23.76
C ILE A 19 -16.81 31.82 -22.47
N ARG A 20 -18.15 31.92 -22.57
CA ARG A 20 -19.03 31.92 -21.41
C ARG A 20 -18.96 30.59 -20.63
N VAL A 21 -18.88 29.46 -21.34
CA VAL A 21 -18.68 28.14 -20.71
C VAL A 21 -17.35 28.12 -19.94
N VAL A 22 -16.25 28.59 -20.53
CA VAL A 22 -14.95 28.67 -19.83
C VAL A 22 -15.04 29.51 -18.57
N MET A 23 -15.60 30.72 -18.67
CA MET A 23 -15.75 31.65 -17.53
C MET A 23 -16.63 31.07 -16.41
N PHE A 24 -17.64 30.27 -16.77
CA PHE A 24 -18.49 29.57 -15.82
C PHE A 24 -17.68 28.56 -14.99
N TYR A 25 -16.92 27.67 -15.65
CA TYR A 25 -16.10 26.68 -14.95
C TYR A 25 -14.96 27.32 -14.16
N ASP A 26 -14.32 28.38 -14.67
CA ASP A 26 -13.32 29.14 -13.92
C ASP A 26 -13.90 29.70 -12.62
N THR A 27 -15.16 30.16 -12.63
CA THR A 27 -15.86 30.64 -11.44
C THR A 27 -16.09 29.52 -10.43
N LEU A 28 -16.53 28.34 -10.89
CA LEU A 28 -16.72 27.16 -10.05
C LEU A 28 -15.39 26.69 -9.42
N MET A 29 -14.31 26.69 -10.20
CA MET A 29 -12.97 26.33 -9.74
C MET A 29 -12.43 27.30 -8.68
N ARG A 30 -12.63 28.61 -8.87
CA ARG A 30 -12.29 29.63 -7.86
C ARG A 30 -13.08 29.46 -6.56
N ARG A 31 -14.36 29.08 -6.65
CA ARG A 31 -15.24 28.82 -5.49
C ARG A 31 -14.99 27.49 -4.80
N ARG A 32 -14.12 26.63 -5.36
CA ARG A 32 -13.74 25.33 -4.78
C ARG A 32 -14.95 24.40 -4.56
N VAL A 33 -15.85 24.33 -5.53
CA VAL A 33 -17.02 23.44 -5.46
C VAL A 33 -16.62 21.96 -5.46
N ASP A 34 -17.45 21.10 -4.87
CA ASP A 34 -17.27 19.65 -4.87
C ASP A 34 -17.88 19.00 -6.14
N LEU A 35 -17.66 17.68 -6.33
CA LEU A 35 -18.17 16.97 -7.52
C LEU A 35 -19.71 17.02 -7.65
N PRO A 36 -20.51 16.85 -6.58
CA PRO A 36 -21.96 17.05 -6.66
C PRO A 36 -22.37 18.46 -7.11
N ALA A 37 -21.76 19.51 -6.55
CA ALA A 37 -22.06 20.88 -6.97
C ALA A 37 -21.60 21.17 -8.40
N LEU A 38 -20.47 20.60 -8.83
CA LEU A 38 -19.98 20.68 -10.20
C LEU A 38 -20.99 20.04 -11.18
N ALA A 39 -21.38 18.79 -10.95
CA ALA A 39 -22.36 18.09 -11.78
C ALA A 39 -23.72 18.82 -11.83
N ARG A 40 -24.19 19.35 -10.70
CA ARG A 40 -25.43 20.14 -10.62
C ARG A 40 -25.35 21.42 -11.45
N ALA A 41 -24.25 22.15 -11.34
CA ALA A 41 -24.03 23.38 -12.08
C ALA A 41 -23.92 23.11 -13.60
N SER A 42 -23.24 22.04 -14.00
CA SER A 42 -23.13 21.60 -15.38
C SER A 42 -24.48 21.17 -15.98
N ALA A 43 -25.33 20.49 -15.21
CA ALA A 43 -26.68 20.12 -15.65
C ALA A 43 -27.55 21.36 -15.91
N GLY A 44 -27.44 22.39 -15.06
CA GLY A 44 -28.12 23.68 -15.27
C GLY A 44 -27.60 24.43 -16.50
N LEU A 45 -26.28 24.43 -16.73
CA LEU A 45 -25.67 25.07 -17.90
C LEU A 45 -26.04 24.38 -19.22
N ALA A 46 -26.07 23.04 -19.23
CA ALA A 46 -26.34 22.23 -20.42
C ALA A 46 -27.85 22.06 -20.69
N GLU A 47 -28.71 22.41 -19.73
CA GLU A 47 -30.16 22.19 -19.77
C GLU A 47 -30.55 20.72 -20.01
N CYS A 48 -29.68 19.78 -19.61
CA CYS A 48 -29.93 18.35 -19.61
C CYS A 48 -29.26 17.67 -18.40
N VAL A 49 -29.46 16.36 -18.23
CA VAL A 49 -28.78 15.64 -17.14
C VAL A 49 -27.29 15.60 -17.41
N ALA A 50 -26.48 15.98 -16.41
CA ALA A 50 -25.03 15.85 -16.45
C ALA A 50 -24.57 14.80 -15.43
N GLY A 51 -23.59 14.00 -15.83
CA GLY A 51 -23.06 12.90 -15.03
C GLY A 51 -21.54 12.91 -14.91
N ILE A 52 -21.06 12.41 -13.77
CA ILE A 52 -19.65 12.18 -13.46
C ILE A 52 -19.53 10.76 -12.89
N ARG A 53 -18.57 10.00 -13.41
CA ARG A 53 -18.21 8.66 -12.91
C ARG A 53 -16.72 8.62 -12.67
N LEU A 54 -16.30 8.15 -11.50
CA LEU A 54 -14.89 7.89 -11.19
C LEU A 54 -14.64 6.38 -11.16
N HIS A 55 -13.66 5.90 -11.93
CA HIS A 55 -13.36 4.46 -12.04
C HIS A 55 -12.87 3.88 -10.70
N GLY A 56 -11.99 4.59 -9.99
CA GLY A 56 -11.39 4.08 -8.76
C GLY A 56 -12.34 3.89 -7.58
N THR A 57 -13.47 4.61 -7.54
CA THR A 57 -14.47 4.50 -6.45
C THR A 57 -15.79 3.88 -6.90
N GLY A 58 -15.98 3.67 -8.20
CA GLY A 58 -17.28 3.31 -8.78
C GLY A 58 -18.38 4.36 -8.57
N ARG A 59 -18.07 5.52 -7.99
CA ARG A 59 -19.05 6.55 -7.64
C ARG A 59 -19.61 7.20 -8.90
N VAL A 60 -20.93 7.21 -8.99
CA VAL A 60 -21.71 7.83 -10.07
C VAL A 60 -22.49 8.99 -9.48
N ILE A 61 -22.32 10.19 -10.03
CA ILE A 61 -23.00 11.42 -9.60
C ILE A 61 -23.77 11.94 -10.81
N ARG A 62 -25.09 12.15 -10.67
CA ARG A 62 -25.94 12.63 -11.76
C ARG A 62 -26.95 13.65 -11.26
N PHE A 63 -27.07 14.75 -11.98
CA PHE A 63 -28.02 15.81 -11.65
C PHE A 63 -28.85 16.21 -12.87
N SER A 64 -30.13 16.50 -12.65
CA SER A 64 -31.02 17.09 -13.64
C SER A 64 -30.85 18.63 -13.70
N PRO A 65 -31.35 19.28 -14.76
CA PRO A 65 -31.30 20.75 -14.89
C PRO A 65 -31.99 21.48 -13.73
N ASP A 66 -33.01 20.88 -13.14
CA ASP A 66 -33.73 21.40 -11.96
C ASP A 66 -32.91 21.29 -10.66
N GLY A 67 -31.68 20.77 -10.74
CA GLY A 67 -30.76 20.64 -9.61
C GLY A 67 -31.01 19.42 -8.71
N ARG A 68 -31.89 18.50 -9.12
CA ARG A 68 -32.20 17.27 -8.38
C ARG A 68 -31.23 16.15 -8.76
N GLU A 69 -30.84 15.36 -7.77
CA GLU A 69 -30.02 14.17 -8.01
C GLU A 69 -30.88 13.10 -8.71
N VAL A 70 -30.31 12.44 -9.72
CA VAL A 70 -31.02 11.46 -10.56
C VAL A 70 -30.56 10.06 -10.19
N SER A 71 -31.43 9.31 -9.52
CA SER A 71 -31.18 7.91 -9.12
C SER A 71 -31.71 6.86 -10.11
N ALA A 72 -32.51 7.27 -11.11
CA ALA A 72 -33.03 6.37 -12.16
C ALA A 72 -31.88 5.78 -13.00
N PRO A 73 -32.05 4.68 -13.75
CA PRO A 73 -31.01 4.16 -14.64
C PRO A 73 -30.52 5.23 -15.64
N PRO A 74 -29.23 5.24 -16.03
CA PRO A 74 -28.73 6.20 -17.01
C PRO A 74 -29.44 6.03 -18.34
N ALA A 75 -29.98 7.13 -18.88
CA ALA A 75 -30.30 7.17 -20.30
C ALA A 75 -28.98 7.05 -21.10
N PRO A 76 -29.01 6.54 -22.35
CA PRO A 76 -27.82 6.51 -23.17
C PRO A 76 -27.23 7.91 -23.29
N ALA A 77 -25.93 8.04 -22.98
CA ALA A 77 -25.23 9.32 -23.06
C ALA A 77 -25.25 9.84 -24.49
N SER A 78 -25.64 11.10 -24.65
CA SER A 78 -25.60 11.79 -25.95
C SER A 78 -24.16 12.11 -26.37
N THR A 79 -23.29 12.40 -25.40
CA THR A 79 -21.85 12.65 -25.61
C THR A 79 -21.11 12.39 -24.30
N THR A 80 -19.85 11.96 -24.39
CA THR A 80 -18.99 11.64 -23.25
C THR A 80 -17.60 12.24 -23.43
N ALA A 81 -16.92 12.60 -22.35
CA ALA A 81 -15.49 12.91 -22.36
C ALA A 81 -14.77 12.18 -21.22
N PRO A 82 -13.53 11.71 -21.43
CA PRO A 82 -12.72 11.12 -20.37
C PRO A 82 -12.28 12.20 -19.38
N ILE A 83 -12.19 11.83 -18.10
CA ILE A 83 -11.52 12.63 -17.07
C ILE A 83 -10.08 12.13 -17.02
N THR A 84 -9.13 12.98 -17.39
CA THR A 84 -7.70 12.64 -17.37
C THR A 84 -6.97 13.44 -16.30
N LEU A 85 -6.16 12.77 -15.49
CA LEU A 85 -5.27 13.39 -14.50
C LEU A 85 -3.92 12.67 -14.58
N ASP A 86 -2.82 13.41 -14.71
CA ASP A 86 -1.46 12.86 -14.88
C ASP A 86 -1.35 11.81 -16.01
N GLU A 87 -1.97 12.09 -17.17
CA GLU A 87 -2.02 11.21 -18.34
C GLU A 87 -2.79 9.88 -18.16
N GLU A 88 -3.43 9.66 -16.99
CA GLU A 88 -4.28 8.49 -16.73
C GLU A 88 -5.77 8.86 -16.84
N GLU A 89 -6.57 7.99 -17.47
CA GLU A 89 -8.04 8.13 -17.50
C GLU A 89 -8.66 7.63 -16.18
N ILE A 90 -9.24 8.55 -15.42
CA ILE A 90 -9.67 8.31 -14.03
C ILE A 90 -11.19 8.23 -13.89
N GLY A 91 -11.90 8.51 -14.98
CA GLY A 91 -13.35 8.53 -15.00
C GLY A 91 -13.90 9.08 -16.30
N THR A 92 -15.21 9.31 -16.31
CA THR A 92 -15.93 9.80 -17.48
C THR A 92 -16.97 10.82 -17.05
N VAL A 93 -17.12 11.86 -17.85
CA VAL A 93 -18.22 12.84 -17.76
C VAL A 93 -19.13 12.69 -18.97
N TRP A 94 -20.43 12.91 -18.80
CA TRP A 94 -21.39 12.79 -19.89
C TRP A 94 -22.59 13.70 -19.74
N LEU A 95 -23.29 13.91 -20.87
CA LEU A 95 -24.57 14.59 -20.95
C LEU A 95 -25.65 13.63 -21.49
N GLU A 96 -26.86 13.71 -20.95
CA GLU A 96 -28.02 12.93 -21.41
C GLU A 96 -29.04 13.87 -22.07
N ARG A 97 -28.67 14.43 -23.23
CA ARG A 97 -29.51 15.36 -23.98
C ARG A 97 -30.63 14.61 -24.71
N PRO A 98 -31.91 15.03 -24.56
CA PRO A 98 -32.98 14.53 -25.41
C PRO A 98 -32.87 15.17 -26.81
N GLY A 99 -32.27 14.46 -27.77
CA GLY A 99 -32.16 14.91 -29.16
C GLY A 99 -30.72 15.08 -29.65
N THR A 100 -30.51 15.93 -30.65
CA THR A 100 -29.19 16.16 -31.25
C THR A 100 -28.26 16.91 -30.28
N PRO A 101 -26.97 16.53 -30.20
CA PRO A 101 -25.98 17.28 -29.40
C PRO A 101 -25.94 18.76 -29.77
N SER A 102 -25.77 19.61 -28.76
CA SER A 102 -25.53 21.05 -28.95
C SER A 102 -24.07 21.27 -29.37
N PRO A 103 -23.76 22.25 -30.25
CA PRO A 103 -22.37 22.59 -30.59
C PRO A 103 -21.50 22.95 -29.39
N LEU A 104 -22.10 23.38 -28.27
CA LEU A 104 -21.38 23.72 -27.04
C LEU A 104 -21.14 22.51 -26.12
N ASP A 105 -21.76 21.35 -26.38
CA ASP A 105 -21.65 20.17 -25.50
C ASP A 105 -20.21 19.66 -25.39
N GLU A 106 -19.44 19.72 -26.49
CA GLU A 106 -18.01 19.39 -26.47
C GLU A 106 -17.22 20.30 -25.52
N VAL A 107 -17.47 21.61 -25.58
CA VAL A 107 -16.79 22.59 -24.71
C VAL A 107 -17.22 22.42 -23.26
N VAL A 108 -18.50 22.13 -23.01
CA VAL A 108 -19.02 21.86 -21.66
C VAL A 108 -18.38 20.61 -21.09
N LEU A 109 -18.28 19.52 -21.87
CA LEU A 109 -17.69 18.27 -21.43
C LEU A 109 -16.18 18.37 -21.23
N ASP A 110 -15.45 19.05 -22.11
CA ASP A 110 -14.02 19.32 -21.96
C ASP A 110 -13.75 20.07 -20.65
N ARG A 111 -14.50 21.15 -20.40
CA ARG A 111 -14.35 21.93 -19.16
C ARG A 111 -14.83 21.20 -17.92
N LEU A 112 -15.88 20.38 -18.03
CA LEU A 112 -16.32 19.51 -16.94
C LEU A 112 -15.27 18.47 -16.59
N ALA A 113 -14.63 17.84 -17.58
CA ALA A 113 -13.57 16.86 -17.39
C ALA A 113 -12.37 17.49 -16.66
N ILE A 114 -11.89 18.65 -17.12
CA ILE A 114 -10.80 19.40 -16.49
C ILE A 114 -11.16 19.80 -15.06
N ALA A 115 -12.37 20.34 -14.84
CA ALA A 115 -12.83 20.74 -13.53
C ALA A 115 -12.98 19.54 -12.57
N ALA A 116 -13.50 18.41 -13.07
CA ALA A 116 -13.61 17.19 -12.29
C ALA A 116 -12.23 16.64 -11.93
N ALA A 117 -11.27 16.66 -12.85
CA ALA A 117 -9.88 16.28 -12.58
C ALA A 117 -9.27 17.16 -11.47
N ALA A 118 -9.44 18.49 -11.53
CA ALA A 118 -8.94 19.40 -10.50
C ALA A 118 -9.61 19.21 -9.11
N VAL A 119 -10.90 18.87 -9.08
CA VAL A 119 -11.60 18.54 -7.82
C VAL A 119 -11.10 17.20 -7.28
N VAL A 120 -10.85 16.20 -8.14
CA VAL A 120 -10.29 14.91 -7.74
C VAL A 120 -8.84 15.04 -7.29
N GLU A 121 -8.02 15.87 -7.92
CA GLU A 121 -6.65 16.14 -7.48
C GLU A 121 -6.63 16.78 -6.08
N ARG A 122 -7.59 17.67 -5.80
CA ARG A 122 -7.67 18.40 -4.53
C ARG A 122 -8.25 17.60 -3.36
N TYR A 123 -9.28 16.79 -3.63
CA TYR A 123 -10.08 16.11 -2.60
C TYR A 123 -10.07 14.58 -2.73
N GLY A 124 -9.46 14.06 -3.79
CA GLY A 124 -9.25 12.63 -3.96
C GLY A 124 -8.19 12.10 -3.00
N PRO A 125 -8.19 10.79 -2.74
CA PRO A 125 -7.13 10.18 -1.95
C PRO A 125 -5.77 10.40 -2.61
N ALA A 126 -4.72 10.52 -1.80
CA ALA A 126 -3.35 10.61 -2.32
C ALA A 126 -3.12 9.45 -3.30
N ARG A 127 -2.68 9.72 -4.53
CA ARG A 127 -2.49 8.68 -5.55
C ARG A 127 -1.10 8.06 -5.52
N THR A 128 -0.13 8.82 -5.06
CA THR A 128 1.22 8.35 -4.83
C THR A 128 1.21 7.18 -3.86
N THR A 129 2.00 6.15 -4.12
CA THR A 129 2.21 5.09 -3.14
C THR A 129 2.76 5.69 -1.85
N MET A 130 3.63 6.69 -1.92
CA MET A 130 4.03 7.43 -0.72
C MET A 130 2.84 8.20 -0.12
N ALA A 131 2.61 8.01 1.17
CA ALA A 131 1.56 8.65 1.94
C ALA A 131 2.15 9.56 3.04
N ASP A 132 1.29 10.41 3.62
CA ASP A 132 1.60 11.14 4.84
C ASP A 132 1.82 10.14 6.00
N PRO A 133 3.02 10.11 6.63
CA PRO A 133 3.30 9.25 7.77
C PRO A 133 2.26 9.38 8.90
N ALA A 134 1.73 10.57 9.14
CA ALA A 134 0.74 10.79 10.20
C ALA A 134 -0.57 10.04 9.95
N LEU A 135 -1.01 9.95 8.69
CA LEU A 135 -2.20 9.17 8.32
C LEU A 135 -1.94 7.67 8.46
N VAL A 136 -0.75 7.20 8.07
CA VAL A 136 -0.37 5.79 8.21
C VAL A 136 -0.25 5.39 9.68
N GLU A 137 0.37 6.22 10.52
CA GLU A 137 0.44 6.02 11.97
C GLU A 137 -0.96 5.95 12.59
N LEU A 138 -1.88 6.80 12.15
CA LEU A 138 -3.25 6.79 12.64
C LEU A 138 -3.98 5.48 12.28
N VAL A 139 -3.67 4.88 11.12
CA VAL A 139 -4.23 3.58 10.72
C VAL A 139 -3.71 2.43 11.60
N ILE A 140 -2.40 2.39 11.86
CA ILE A 140 -1.73 1.27 12.52
C ILE A 140 -1.61 1.41 14.05
N SER A 141 -2.03 2.55 14.62
CA SER A 141 -1.99 2.79 16.05
C SER A 141 -3.08 2.02 16.79
N SER A 142 -2.70 1.38 17.90
CA SER A 142 -3.63 0.77 18.85
C SER A 142 -4.50 1.78 19.59
N ASP A 143 -4.04 3.03 19.66
CA ASP A 143 -4.69 4.09 20.46
C ASP A 143 -5.72 4.89 19.64
N SER A 144 -5.74 4.68 18.32
CA SER A 144 -6.71 5.30 17.42
C SER A 144 -8.09 4.67 17.58
N ASP A 145 -9.11 5.51 17.72
CA ASP A 145 -10.49 5.07 17.61
C ASP A 145 -10.85 4.61 16.18
N GLU A 146 -11.89 3.78 16.08
CA GLU A 146 -12.33 3.17 14.81
C GLU A 146 -12.77 4.21 13.77
N ALA A 147 -13.37 5.32 14.20
CA ALA A 147 -13.85 6.37 13.30
C ALA A 147 -12.69 7.16 12.69
N ALA A 148 -11.68 7.48 13.49
CA ALA A 148 -10.44 8.13 13.06
C ALA A 148 -9.68 7.23 12.10
N ARG A 149 -9.55 5.93 12.42
CA ARG A 149 -8.93 4.93 11.54
C ARG A 149 -9.65 4.80 10.20
N ALA A 150 -10.97 4.66 10.21
CA ALA A 150 -11.79 4.58 9.00
C ALA A 150 -11.71 5.88 8.18
N ARG A 151 -11.56 7.04 8.82
CA ARG A 151 -11.30 8.31 8.13
C ARG A 151 -9.92 8.33 7.48
N ALA A 152 -8.87 7.90 8.18
CA ALA A 152 -7.51 7.85 7.64
C ALA A 152 -7.42 6.89 6.45
N LEU A 153 -8.00 5.69 6.56
CA LEU A 153 -8.08 4.72 5.45
C LEU A 153 -8.77 5.31 4.21
N ARG A 154 -9.88 6.04 4.38
CA ARG A 154 -10.56 6.73 3.26
C ARG A 154 -9.71 7.83 2.63
N LEU A 155 -8.99 8.63 3.44
CA LEU A 155 -8.07 9.66 2.93
C LEU A 155 -6.89 9.04 2.17
N LEU A 156 -6.50 7.83 2.54
CA LEU A 156 -5.47 7.02 1.89
C LEU A 156 -5.99 6.26 0.67
N GLY A 157 -7.30 6.28 0.40
CA GLY A 157 -7.91 5.66 -0.79
C GLY A 157 -8.31 4.20 -0.62
N PHE A 158 -8.33 3.69 0.60
CA PHE A 158 -8.86 2.36 0.90
C PHE A 158 -10.38 2.42 1.08
N ALA A 159 -11.08 1.49 0.42
CA ALA A 159 -12.52 1.32 0.61
C ALA A 159 -12.82 0.66 1.96
N ALA A 160 -13.98 0.98 2.55
CA ALA A 160 -14.33 0.56 3.91
C ALA A 160 -14.64 -0.95 4.03
N ASP A 161 -14.92 -1.61 2.92
CA ASP A 161 -15.35 -3.00 2.81
C ASP A 161 -14.23 -3.96 2.35
N LEU A 162 -13.05 -3.42 2.04
CA LEU A 162 -11.92 -4.23 1.59
C LEU A 162 -10.90 -4.42 2.73
N PRO A 163 -10.35 -5.64 2.89
CA PRO A 163 -9.28 -5.88 3.85
C PRO A 163 -8.05 -5.06 3.50
N VAL A 164 -7.35 -4.58 4.53
CA VAL A 164 -6.08 -3.87 4.40
C VAL A 164 -5.00 -4.68 5.10
N HIS A 165 -4.06 -5.19 4.32
CA HIS A 165 -2.88 -5.86 4.82
C HIS A 165 -1.82 -4.84 5.23
N VAL A 166 -1.14 -5.11 6.34
CA VAL A 166 -0.01 -4.31 6.81
C VAL A 166 1.28 -5.11 6.66
N VAL A 167 2.27 -4.49 6.03
CA VAL A 167 3.61 -5.06 5.83
C VAL A 167 4.63 -4.14 6.50
N ALA A 168 5.49 -4.72 7.32
CA ALA A 168 6.67 -4.08 7.89
C ALA A 168 7.87 -4.38 7.00
N VAL A 169 8.57 -3.35 6.54
CA VAL A 169 9.61 -3.48 5.51
C VAL A 169 10.90 -2.81 5.97
N ARG A 170 12.01 -3.53 5.77
CA ARG A 170 13.37 -2.97 5.81
C ARG A 170 13.99 -3.17 4.42
N SER A 171 14.29 -2.06 3.76
CA SER A 171 14.66 -2.04 2.34
C SER A 171 15.63 -0.89 2.05
N GLN A 172 16.56 -1.13 1.13
CA GLN A 172 17.35 -0.06 0.49
C GLN A 172 16.63 0.53 -0.74
N LEU A 173 15.66 -0.20 -1.30
CA LEU A 173 14.79 0.30 -2.35
C LEU A 173 13.74 1.25 -1.77
N PRO A 174 13.35 2.31 -2.50
CA PRO A 174 12.23 3.16 -2.14
C PRO A 174 10.95 2.37 -1.84
N LEU A 175 10.22 2.73 -0.78
CA LEU A 175 9.05 1.96 -0.30
C LEU A 175 7.90 1.95 -1.31
N ASP A 176 7.78 3.00 -2.13
CA ASP A 176 6.81 3.10 -3.22
C ASP A 176 7.07 2.07 -4.32
N GLN A 177 8.33 1.83 -4.66
CA GLN A 177 8.71 0.80 -5.62
C GLN A 177 8.38 -0.60 -5.06
N VAL A 178 8.71 -0.86 -3.80
CA VAL A 178 8.36 -2.13 -3.14
C VAL A 178 6.84 -2.32 -3.12
N GLY A 179 6.09 -1.28 -2.72
CA GLY A 179 4.63 -1.29 -2.68
C GLY A 179 4.00 -1.57 -4.04
N GLY A 180 4.46 -0.89 -5.10
CA GLY A 180 3.97 -1.10 -6.46
C GLY A 180 4.25 -2.50 -7.01
N LEU A 181 5.37 -3.12 -6.62
CA LEU A 181 5.71 -4.49 -7.01
C LEU A 181 4.77 -5.52 -6.35
N ILE A 182 4.56 -5.41 -5.03
CA ILE A 182 3.81 -6.42 -4.27
C ILE A 182 2.29 -6.26 -4.38
N CYS A 183 1.80 -5.10 -4.79
CA CYS A 183 0.38 -4.78 -4.95
C CYS A 183 0.10 -4.09 -6.30
N PRO A 184 0.26 -4.80 -7.42
CA PRO A 184 0.05 -4.21 -8.74
C PRO A 184 -1.43 -3.88 -8.98
N ALA A 185 -1.70 -2.73 -9.60
CA ALA A 185 -3.03 -2.31 -10.07
C ALA A 185 -4.11 -2.18 -8.97
N ARG A 186 -3.73 -2.11 -7.70
CA ARG A 186 -4.65 -1.91 -6.57
C ARG A 186 -4.12 -0.85 -5.60
N PRO A 187 -4.97 -0.28 -4.72
CA PRO A 187 -4.53 0.72 -3.75
C PRO A 187 -3.43 0.17 -2.84
N VAL A 188 -2.30 0.89 -2.84
CA VAL A 188 -1.17 0.67 -1.97
C VAL A 188 -0.67 2.02 -1.45
N LYS A 189 -0.33 2.05 -0.16
CA LYS A 189 0.22 3.22 0.53
C LYS A 189 1.42 2.82 1.37
N ALA A 190 2.45 3.63 1.34
CA ALA A 190 3.68 3.40 2.05
C ALA A 190 4.16 4.66 2.73
N ALA A 191 4.70 4.52 3.93
CA ALA A 191 5.36 5.60 4.66
C ALA A 191 6.42 5.02 5.60
N PRO A 192 7.52 5.75 5.85
CA PRO A 192 8.41 5.43 6.96
C PRO A 192 7.72 5.77 8.29
N VAL A 193 7.77 4.86 9.25
CA VAL A 193 7.36 5.10 10.64
C VAL A 193 8.52 4.69 11.54
N ALA A 194 9.15 5.68 12.17
CA ALA A 194 10.44 5.52 12.83
C ALA A 194 11.50 4.90 11.89
N ASP A 195 12.04 3.72 12.24
CA ASP A 195 13.09 3.00 11.51
C ASP A 195 12.56 1.89 10.58
N VAL A 196 11.23 1.75 10.46
CA VAL A 196 10.59 0.69 9.67
C VAL A 196 9.66 1.29 8.62
N GLY A 197 9.71 0.77 7.41
CA GLY A 197 8.73 1.09 6.37
C GLY A 197 7.41 0.37 6.61
N VAL A 198 6.31 1.10 6.54
CA VAL A 198 4.96 0.54 6.55
C VAL A 198 4.44 0.52 5.13
N ILE A 199 3.88 -0.61 4.71
CA ILE A 199 3.08 -0.70 3.48
C ILE A 199 1.68 -1.19 3.85
N LEU A 200 0.68 -0.38 3.54
CA LEU A 200 -0.73 -0.71 3.58
C LEU A 200 -1.16 -1.11 2.16
N ALA A 201 -1.74 -2.29 2.00
CA ALA A 201 -2.11 -2.80 0.68
C ALA A 201 -3.41 -3.60 0.74
N THR A 202 -4.22 -3.53 -0.32
CA THR A 202 -5.43 -4.36 -0.42
C THR A 202 -5.13 -5.84 -0.73
N THR A 203 -3.96 -6.11 -1.29
CA THR A 203 -3.41 -7.45 -1.52
C THR A 203 -1.89 -7.40 -1.42
N VAL A 204 -1.27 -8.50 -1.04
CA VAL A 204 0.19 -8.65 -1.04
C VAL A 204 0.54 -9.92 -1.80
N ASP A 205 1.32 -9.80 -2.87
CA ASP A 205 1.92 -10.93 -3.60
C ASP A 205 3.35 -11.19 -3.05
N PRO A 206 3.55 -12.22 -2.20
CA PRO A 206 4.84 -12.46 -1.56
C PRO A 206 5.93 -12.85 -2.56
N ALA A 207 5.58 -13.39 -3.73
CA ALA A 207 6.54 -13.80 -4.75
C ALA A 207 7.19 -12.61 -5.47
N ARG A 208 6.66 -11.39 -5.28
CA ARG A 208 7.15 -10.17 -5.94
C ARG A 208 8.08 -9.33 -5.08
N PHE A 209 8.38 -9.76 -3.85
CA PHE A 209 9.40 -9.08 -3.05
C PHE A 209 10.78 -9.24 -3.69
N PRO A 210 11.53 -8.13 -3.88
CA PRO A 210 12.92 -8.21 -4.28
C PRO A 210 13.76 -8.93 -3.23
N ALA A 211 14.78 -9.67 -3.66
CA ALA A 211 15.64 -10.45 -2.75
C ALA A 211 16.39 -9.60 -1.69
N SER A 212 16.57 -8.31 -1.95
CA SER A 212 17.22 -7.36 -1.02
C SER A 212 16.27 -6.78 0.04
N VAL A 213 14.98 -7.09 -0.02
CA VAL A 213 13.96 -6.54 0.88
C VAL A 213 13.64 -7.55 1.97
N CYS A 214 13.74 -7.13 3.22
CA CYS A 214 13.22 -7.89 4.35
C CYS A 214 11.80 -7.41 4.67
N ALA A 215 10.84 -8.32 4.73
CA ALA A 215 9.43 -8.01 4.95
C ALA A 215 8.77 -8.96 5.96
N GLY A 216 8.05 -8.39 6.91
CA GLY A 216 7.12 -9.09 7.77
C GLY A 216 5.69 -8.76 7.38
N ILE A 217 4.84 -9.77 7.25
CA ILE A 217 3.44 -9.62 6.82
C ILE A 217 2.52 -10.01 7.99
N GLY A 218 1.66 -9.07 8.42
CA GLY A 218 0.65 -9.33 9.44
C GLY A 218 -0.55 -10.10 8.88
N ALA A 219 -1.26 -10.81 9.76
CA ALA A 219 -2.38 -11.68 9.37
C ALA A 219 -3.73 -11.19 9.91
N ALA A 220 -3.72 -10.44 11.01
CA ALA A 220 -4.93 -9.90 11.60
C ALA A 220 -5.68 -8.95 10.65
N GLU A 221 -7.00 -8.99 10.73
CA GLU A 221 -7.90 -8.10 9.98
C GLU A 221 -7.81 -6.64 10.45
N SER A 222 -7.55 -6.44 11.75
CA SER A 222 -7.40 -5.10 12.34
C SER A 222 -6.01 -4.53 12.03
N PRO A 223 -5.89 -3.34 11.41
CA PRO A 223 -4.59 -2.79 11.02
C PRO A 223 -3.60 -2.61 12.17
N ASP A 224 -4.07 -2.28 13.37
CA ASP A 224 -3.21 -2.12 14.56
C ASP A 224 -2.58 -3.45 15.00
N ARG A 225 -3.37 -4.53 15.02
CA ARG A 225 -2.85 -5.86 15.34
C ARG A 225 -1.96 -6.37 14.22
N SER A 226 -2.40 -6.20 12.97
CA SER A 226 -1.65 -6.59 11.76
C SER A 226 -0.27 -5.91 11.74
N TRP A 227 -0.20 -4.63 12.15
CA TRP A 227 1.07 -3.93 12.28
C TRP A 227 2.01 -4.53 13.33
N ARG A 228 1.51 -4.86 14.53
CA ARG A 228 2.34 -5.53 15.55
C ARG A 228 2.85 -6.88 15.06
N GLU A 229 1.98 -7.65 14.42
CA GLU A 229 2.32 -8.96 13.83
C GLU A 229 3.37 -8.83 12.72
N ALA A 230 3.18 -7.88 11.79
CA ALA A 230 4.11 -7.58 10.72
C ALA A 230 5.50 -7.19 11.27
N ARG A 231 5.55 -6.33 12.30
CA ARG A 231 6.81 -5.97 12.97
C ARG A 231 7.47 -7.16 13.63
N THR A 232 6.70 -8.02 14.31
CA THR A 232 7.22 -9.25 14.88
C THR A 232 7.79 -10.15 13.78
N ALA A 233 7.05 -10.39 12.71
CA ALA A 233 7.48 -11.21 11.59
C ALA A 233 8.75 -10.65 10.90
N LEU A 234 8.86 -9.33 10.77
CA LEU A 234 10.05 -8.67 10.22
C LEU A 234 11.31 -9.02 11.05
N ARG A 235 11.20 -9.14 12.37
CA ARG A 235 12.33 -9.53 13.24
C ARG A 235 12.79 -10.98 13.03
N PHE A 236 11.95 -11.84 12.44
CA PHE A 236 12.31 -13.23 12.08
C PHE A 236 12.90 -13.36 10.67
N THR A 237 13.01 -12.27 9.91
CA THR A 237 13.62 -12.31 8.57
C THR A 237 15.10 -12.69 8.66
N THR A 238 15.56 -13.43 7.65
CA THR A 238 16.97 -13.82 7.48
C THR A 238 17.36 -13.68 6.01
N PRO A 239 18.65 -13.71 5.66
CA PRO A 239 19.06 -13.69 4.25
C PRO A 239 18.46 -14.83 3.40
N ARG A 240 18.17 -15.98 4.02
CA ARG A 240 17.54 -17.14 3.37
C ARG A 240 16.01 -17.10 3.40
N ARG A 241 15.44 -16.34 4.32
CA ARG A 241 13.99 -16.15 4.50
C ARG A 241 13.69 -14.65 4.65
N PRO A 242 13.81 -13.86 3.55
CA PRO A 242 13.66 -12.42 3.61
C PRO A 242 12.21 -11.97 3.81
N VAL A 243 11.24 -12.82 3.47
CA VAL A 243 9.80 -12.56 3.66
C VAL A 243 9.24 -13.56 4.67
N VAL A 244 8.57 -13.07 5.70
CA VAL A 244 7.97 -13.88 6.76
C VAL A 244 6.52 -13.47 6.96
N HIS A 245 5.59 -14.42 6.84
CA HIS A 245 4.21 -14.25 7.28
C HIS A 245 4.11 -14.56 8.76
N TYR A 246 3.38 -13.73 9.50
CA TYR A 246 3.21 -13.92 10.94
C TYR A 246 2.55 -15.28 11.26
N ASP A 247 1.54 -15.68 10.50
CA ASP A 247 0.83 -16.97 10.70
C ASP A 247 1.75 -18.20 10.57
N ASP A 248 2.79 -18.10 9.74
CA ASP A 248 3.76 -19.18 9.55
C ASP A 248 4.70 -19.36 10.75
N LEU A 249 4.75 -18.40 11.68
CA LEU A 249 5.62 -18.48 12.85
C LEU A 249 5.07 -19.44 13.91
N GLY A 250 3.76 -19.56 14.03
CA GLY A 250 3.11 -20.32 15.10
C GLY A 250 3.68 -19.95 16.48
N SER A 251 4.08 -20.96 17.26
CA SER A 251 4.63 -20.76 18.60
C SER A 251 5.99 -20.08 18.65
N LEU A 252 6.71 -19.95 17.52
CA LEU A 252 7.98 -19.21 17.49
C LEU A 252 7.76 -17.72 17.74
N ALA A 253 6.60 -17.17 17.38
CA ALA A 253 6.29 -15.75 17.61
C ALA A 253 6.40 -15.37 19.09
N LEU A 254 6.13 -16.30 20.02
CA LEU A 254 6.25 -16.08 21.47
C LEU A 254 7.70 -15.76 21.90
N LEU A 255 8.71 -16.21 21.15
CA LEU A 255 10.11 -15.87 21.43
C LEU A 255 10.36 -14.36 21.31
N ALA A 256 9.60 -13.65 20.49
CA ALA A 256 9.74 -12.21 20.30
C ALA A 256 9.21 -11.38 21.48
N GLU A 257 8.41 -12.00 22.37
CA GLU A 257 7.85 -11.41 23.59
C GLU A 257 8.78 -11.59 24.80
N ILE A 258 9.77 -12.48 24.71
CA ILE A 258 10.71 -12.72 25.81
C ILE A 258 11.56 -11.45 26.03
N PRO A 259 11.66 -10.94 27.27
CA PRO A 259 12.52 -9.81 27.58
C PRO A 259 13.97 -10.04 27.13
N GLN A 260 14.61 -8.99 26.62
CA GLN A 260 15.95 -9.11 26.06
C GLN A 260 16.97 -9.61 27.09
N ASP A 261 16.89 -9.14 28.34
CA ASP A 261 17.82 -9.56 29.40
C ASP A 261 17.65 -11.04 29.75
N ALA A 262 16.40 -11.52 29.85
CA ALA A 262 16.12 -12.94 30.05
C ALA A 262 16.65 -13.82 28.89
N SER A 263 16.59 -13.30 27.66
CA SER A 263 17.16 -13.99 26.50
C SER A 263 18.69 -14.00 26.55
N ARG A 264 19.34 -12.89 26.94
CA ARG A 264 20.81 -12.79 27.07
C ARG A 264 21.37 -13.70 28.17
N ASP A 265 20.65 -13.82 29.29
CA ASP A 265 21.05 -14.65 30.44
C ASP A 265 20.85 -16.15 30.20
N ASN A 266 20.11 -16.54 29.15
CA ASN A 266 19.92 -17.94 28.80
C ASN A 266 21.25 -18.57 28.32
N THR A 267 21.62 -19.71 28.91
CA THR A 267 22.88 -20.41 28.62
C THR A 267 23.07 -20.76 27.15
N ASP A 268 22.03 -21.22 26.47
CA ASP A 268 22.10 -21.65 25.07
C ASP A 268 22.26 -20.42 24.16
N VAL A 269 21.50 -19.35 24.42
CA VAL A 269 21.59 -18.08 23.67
C VAL A 269 22.96 -17.43 23.86
N ALA A 270 23.47 -17.40 25.08
CA ALA A 270 24.81 -16.90 25.38
C ALA A 270 25.91 -17.73 24.69
N ALA A 271 25.71 -19.04 24.53
CA ALA A 271 26.62 -19.89 23.78
C ALA A 271 26.65 -19.55 22.28
N ILE A 272 25.48 -19.33 21.67
CA ILE A 272 25.38 -18.83 20.29
C ILE A 272 26.08 -17.48 20.15
N ALA A 273 25.88 -16.57 21.10
CA ALA A 273 26.51 -15.25 21.07
C ALA A 273 28.05 -15.31 21.10
N ARG A 274 28.63 -16.24 21.86
CA ARG A 274 30.10 -16.47 21.87
C ARG A 274 30.61 -17.01 20.52
N MET A 275 29.80 -17.81 19.84
CA MET A 275 30.15 -18.40 18.54
C MET A 275 29.97 -17.42 17.38
N ALA A 276 29.20 -16.35 17.57
CA ALA A 276 28.93 -15.35 16.53
C ALA A 276 30.17 -14.61 16.02
N GLY A 277 31.31 -14.70 16.71
CA GLY A 277 32.60 -14.20 16.23
C GLY A 277 33.15 -14.94 15.00
N THR A 278 32.63 -16.12 14.68
CA THR A 278 33.02 -16.91 13.51
C THR A 278 31.82 -17.09 12.57
N PRO A 279 31.70 -16.29 11.49
CA PRO A 279 30.55 -16.34 10.58
C PRO A 279 30.28 -17.72 9.97
N GLU A 280 31.34 -18.46 9.62
CA GLU A 280 31.23 -19.82 9.04
C GLU A 280 30.59 -20.83 10.00
N ASP A 281 30.82 -20.68 11.30
CA ASP A 281 30.27 -21.56 12.33
C ASP A 281 28.78 -21.32 12.51
N LEU A 282 28.36 -20.05 12.55
CA LEU A 282 26.95 -19.68 12.54
C LEU A 282 26.25 -20.12 11.26
N GLU A 283 26.89 -19.97 10.10
CA GLU A 283 26.32 -20.38 8.83
C GLU A 283 26.13 -21.89 8.76
N THR A 284 27.11 -22.66 9.27
CA THR A 284 27.02 -24.11 9.37
C THR A 284 25.91 -24.55 10.32
N LEU A 285 25.81 -23.91 11.49
CA LEU A 285 24.75 -24.20 12.45
C LEU A 285 23.38 -23.89 11.88
N ASP A 286 23.21 -22.74 11.21
CA ASP A 286 21.95 -22.33 10.61
C ASP A 286 21.52 -23.26 9.46
N ALA A 287 22.44 -23.64 8.57
CA ALA A 287 22.16 -24.58 7.49
C ALA A 287 21.72 -25.95 8.02
N TYR A 288 22.36 -26.44 9.08
CA TYR A 288 21.96 -27.69 9.73
C TYR A 288 20.64 -27.55 10.50
N CYS A 289 20.44 -26.42 11.18
CA CYS A 289 19.18 -26.08 11.82
C CYS A 289 18.05 -26.06 10.79
N GLU A 290 18.22 -25.51 9.60
CA GLU A 290 17.17 -25.48 8.59
C GLU A 290 16.87 -26.88 8.04
N THR A 291 17.91 -27.65 7.71
CA THR A 291 17.76 -28.89 6.94
C THR A 291 17.56 -30.14 7.79
N GLY A 292 18.03 -30.14 9.04
CA GLY A 292 18.10 -31.32 9.91
C GLY A 292 18.96 -32.46 9.34
N SER A 293 19.79 -32.21 8.33
CA SER A 293 20.50 -33.24 7.57
C SER A 293 21.89 -32.78 7.19
N LEU A 294 22.90 -33.59 7.52
CA LEU A 294 24.30 -33.33 7.16
C LEU A 294 24.49 -33.16 5.65
N ARG A 295 23.83 -34.02 4.86
CA ARG A 295 23.97 -34.00 3.40
C ARG A 295 23.35 -32.73 2.81
N ARG A 296 22.11 -32.41 3.20
CA ARG A 296 21.44 -31.19 2.69
C ARG A 296 22.13 -29.92 3.17
N ALA A 297 22.63 -29.89 4.40
CA ALA A 297 23.44 -28.77 4.88
C ALA A 297 24.74 -28.63 4.08
N ALA A 298 25.42 -29.74 3.77
CA ALA A 298 26.62 -29.74 2.94
C ALA A 298 26.36 -29.26 1.51
N ASP A 299 25.26 -29.71 0.90
CA ASP A 299 24.82 -29.26 -0.42
C ASP A 299 24.54 -27.75 -0.42
N LEU A 300 23.87 -27.23 0.62
CA LEU A 300 23.53 -25.82 0.78
C LEU A 300 24.76 -24.92 1.01
N LEU A 301 25.75 -25.42 1.75
CA LEU A 301 27.00 -24.72 2.04
C LEU A 301 28.07 -24.91 0.95
N HIS A 302 27.79 -25.74 -0.07
CA HIS A 302 28.77 -26.19 -1.06
C HIS A 302 30.04 -26.79 -0.43
N LEU A 303 29.87 -27.54 0.67
CA LEU A 303 30.94 -28.22 1.40
C LEU A 303 30.84 -29.73 1.26
N HIS A 304 31.92 -30.44 1.56
CA HIS A 304 31.86 -31.89 1.70
C HIS A 304 31.17 -32.28 3.02
N HIS A 305 30.32 -33.30 3.00
CA HIS A 305 29.55 -33.76 4.17
C HIS A 305 30.41 -34.06 5.40
N SER A 306 31.63 -34.58 5.22
CA SER A 306 32.56 -34.83 6.34
C SER A 306 33.08 -33.54 6.99
N SER A 307 33.19 -32.45 6.23
CA SER A 307 33.58 -31.13 6.76
C SER A 307 32.46 -30.55 7.61
N VAL A 308 31.21 -30.66 7.15
CA VAL A 308 30.03 -30.24 7.92
C VAL A 308 29.88 -31.06 9.19
N ALA A 309 30.07 -32.38 9.13
CA ALA A 309 30.01 -33.25 10.30
C ALA A 309 31.05 -32.86 11.36
N ARG A 310 32.31 -32.65 10.96
CA ARG A 310 33.38 -32.21 11.88
C ARG A 310 33.09 -30.85 12.51
N ARG A 311 32.58 -29.89 11.72
CA ARG A 311 32.17 -28.58 12.23
C ARG A 311 31.06 -28.74 13.26
N LEU A 312 29.99 -29.46 12.95
CA LEU A 312 28.87 -29.68 13.87
C LEU A 312 29.27 -30.39 15.16
N GLU A 313 30.22 -31.33 15.11
CA GLU A 313 30.77 -31.95 16.32
C GLU A 313 31.44 -30.90 17.23
N GLN A 314 32.23 -29.99 16.65
CA GLN A 314 32.88 -28.90 17.38
C GLN A 314 31.88 -27.86 17.91
N LEU A 315 30.86 -27.55 17.11
CA LEU A 315 29.77 -26.65 17.51
C LEU A 315 28.99 -27.24 18.69
N GLY A 316 28.66 -28.54 18.63
CA GLY A 316 27.98 -29.24 19.72
C GLY A 316 28.76 -29.22 21.03
N LYS A 317 30.10 -29.40 20.97
CA LYS A 317 30.98 -29.27 22.15
C LYS A 317 30.96 -27.85 22.73
N THR A 318 31.00 -26.83 21.87
CA THR A 318 30.96 -25.41 22.28
C THR A 318 29.61 -25.02 22.91
N LEU A 319 28.52 -25.54 22.36
CA LEU A 319 27.16 -25.32 22.87
C LEU A 319 26.85 -26.14 24.13
N GLY A 320 27.56 -27.26 24.34
CA GLY A 320 27.18 -28.26 25.33
C GLY A 320 25.88 -28.99 24.94
N ILE A 321 25.61 -29.10 23.64
CA ILE A 321 24.38 -29.68 23.08
C ILE A 321 24.76 -30.75 22.05
N ASP A 322 24.18 -31.94 22.16
CA ASP A 322 24.26 -32.93 21.09
C ASP A 322 23.29 -32.56 19.95
N LEU A 323 23.84 -31.93 18.91
CA LEU A 323 23.09 -31.47 17.74
C LEU A 323 22.50 -32.61 16.90
N THR A 324 22.98 -33.85 17.07
CA THR A 324 22.47 -35.00 16.31
C THR A 324 21.16 -35.55 16.87
N GLN A 325 20.86 -35.23 18.14
CA GLN A 325 19.61 -35.62 18.79
C GLN A 325 18.49 -34.62 18.50
N PRO A 326 17.24 -35.07 18.27
CA PRO A 326 16.12 -34.17 17.98
C PRO A 326 15.94 -33.06 19.02
N THR A 327 16.08 -33.38 20.30
CA THR A 327 15.97 -32.40 21.39
C THR A 327 17.10 -31.37 21.36
N GLY A 328 18.32 -31.80 21.06
CA GLY A 328 19.46 -30.88 20.95
C GLY A 328 19.34 -29.95 19.75
N LEU A 329 18.90 -30.47 18.60
CA LEU A 329 18.62 -29.66 17.42
C LEU A 329 17.54 -28.60 17.68
N ILE A 330 16.45 -28.97 18.37
CA ILE A 330 15.38 -28.01 18.73
C ILE A 330 15.93 -26.92 19.64
N ARG A 331 16.68 -27.27 20.69
CA ARG A 331 17.31 -26.29 21.59
C ARG A 331 18.22 -25.31 20.83
N ALA A 332 19.06 -25.83 19.95
CA ALA A 332 19.94 -25.00 19.13
C ALA A 332 19.16 -24.07 18.18
N ARG A 333 18.08 -24.55 17.55
CA ARG A 333 17.18 -23.73 16.71
C ARG A 333 16.55 -22.59 17.50
N LEU A 334 16.02 -22.88 18.69
CA LEU A 334 15.40 -21.87 19.56
C LEU A 334 16.42 -20.84 20.04
N ALA A 335 17.60 -21.29 20.47
CA ALA A 335 18.68 -20.41 20.90
C ALA A 335 19.19 -19.50 19.78
N LEU A 336 19.38 -20.05 18.57
CA LEU A 336 19.78 -19.28 17.39
C LEU A 336 18.72 -18.23 17.01
N THR A 337 17.45 -18.61 17.07
CA THR A 337 16.33 -17.70 16.80
C THR A 337 16.24 -16.58 17.83
N ALA A 338 16.31 -16.91 19.13
CA ALA A 338 16.32 -15.92 20.20
C ALA A 338 17.53 -14.99 20.11
N TRP A 339 18.72 -15.51 19.79
CA TRP A 339 19.90 -14.69 19.55
C TRP A 339 19.70 -13.72 18.37
N ARG A 340 19.09 -14.16 17.26
CA ARG A 340 18.76 -13.26 16.14
C ARG A 340 17.79 -12.17 16.55
N LEU A 341 16.75 -12.50 17.30
CA LEU A 341 15.74 -11.53 17.78
C LEU A 341 16.32 -10.44 18.71
N LEU A 342 17.45 -10.72 19.38
CA LEU A 342 18.21 -9.73 20.14
C LEU A 342 18.97 -8.73 19.26
N ASN A 343 19.26 -9.09 18.01
CA ASN A 343 20.09 -8.34 17.06
C ASN A 343 19.30 -7.90 15.80
N ALA A 344 17.97 -8.07 15.81
CA ALA A 344 17.08 -7.85 14.67
C ALA A 344 16.62 -6.40 14.52
#